data_AF-A0A081D2D0-F1
#
_entry.id   AF-A0A081D2D0-F1
#
_cell.length_a   1.000
_cell.length_b   1.000
_cell.length_c   1.000
_cell.angle_alpha   90.00
_cell.angle_beta   90.00
_cell.angle_gamma   90.00
#
_symmetry.space_group_name_H-M   'P 1'
#
loop_
_entity.id
_entity.type
_entity.pdbx_description
1 polymer ?
#
loop_
_entity_poly.entity_id
_entity_poly.type
_entity_poly.pdbx_seq_one_letter_code
_entity_poly.pdbx_strand_id
1 'polypeptide(L)'
;MKALNESGYWMGWITAVTVCCICCAALAAKLFASEMVCTGVDDEHCLREWVSALGSWAAVPAAVITVVFLSKQIAQTQNQHQERLEIDLRPSVEIAKKAKEVAKLLIPKVNDIKKLWNVPYEDRIYPDFGQTHEFHMLFLDANLENDIFDRFEKEVTHVSSPQLAWLRSSIACEMIVNRPCEESDFPYVRQQVLIQCDLFCQWMERCVRAADEYISDCDRKIGKQVVTSSADTA
;
A
#
# COMPACT_ATOMS: atom_id res chain seq x y z
N MET A 1 14.27 -21.05 -7.66
CA MET A 1 13.22 -21.20 -6.63
C MET A 1 12.48 -22.56 -6.63
N LYS A 2 12.61 -23.44 -7.65
CA LYS A 2 11.90 -24.76 -7.64
C LYS A 2 12.43 -25.78 -6.60
N ALA A 3 13.70 -25.71 -6.19
CA ALA A 3 14.32 -26.72 -5.34
C ALA A 3 13.83 -26.75 -3.87
N LEU A 4 13.30 -25.65 -3.34
CA LEU A 4 12.83 -25.58 -1.95
C LEU A 4 11.46 -26.27 -1.73
N ASN A 5 10.63 -26.37 -2.78
CA ASN A 5 9.35 -27.09 -2.68
C ASN A 5 9.53 -28.61 -2.66
N GLU A 6 10.61 -29.12 -3.27
CA GLU A 6 10.86 -30.55 -3.38
C GLU A 6 11.26 -31.16 -2.03
N SER A 7 12.05 -30.44 -1.22
CA SER A 7 12.43 -30.93 0.12
C SER A 7 11.25 -30.98 1.08
N GLY A 8 10.31 -30.04 0.98
CA GLY A 8 9.08 -30.04 1.79
C GLY A 8 8.17 -31.22 1.49
N TYR A 9 8.03 -31.58 0.21
CA TYR A 9 7.27 -32.75 -0.22
C TYR A 9 7.85 -34.04 0.35
N TRP A 10 9.16 -34.25 0.24
CA TRP A 10 9.82 -35.44 0.79
C TRP A 10 9.79 -35.49 2.32
N MET A 11 9.95 -34.35 3.02
CA MET A 11 9.79 -34.31 4.47
C MET A 11 8.37 -34.69 4.91
N GLY A 12 7.34 -34.29 4.17
CA GLY A 12 5.96 -34.71 4.44
C GLY A 12 5.79 -36.23 4.38
N TRP A 13 6.30 -36.87 3.32
CA TRP A 13 6.24 -38.33 3.17
C TRP A 13 7.05 -39.07 4.23
N ILE A 14 8.27 -38.62 4.53
CA ILE A 14 9.09 -39.21 5.58
C ILE A 14 8.36 -39.13 6.92
N THR A 15 7.77 -37.98 7.25
CA THR A 15 7.02 -37.81 8.50
C THR A 15 5.80 -38.74 8.54
N ALA A 16 5.02 -38.82 7.46
CA ALA A 16 3.84 -39.69 7.37
C ALA A 16 4.21 -41.18 7.50
N VAL A 17 5.26 -41.63 6.81
CA VAL A 17 5.77 -43.02 6.90
C VAL A 17 6.28 -43.31 8.31
N THR A 18 6.99 -42.37 8.93
CA THR A 18 7.51 -42.53 10.29
C THR A 18 6.37 -42.68 11.30
N VAL A 19 5.34 -41.83 11.22
CA VAL A 19 4.14 -41.93 12.08
C VAL A 19 3.39 -43.24 11.84
N CYS A 20 3.25 -43.65 10.58
CA CYS A 20 2.61 -44.92 10.21
C CYS A 20 3.37 -46.13 10.78
N CYS A 21 4.70 -46.17 10.61
CA CYS A 21 5.56 -47.22 11.15
C CYS A 21 5.49 -47.28 12.69
N ILE A 22 5.48 -46.14 13.38
CA ILE A 22 5.33 -46.07 14.84
C ILE A 22 3.97 -46.63 15.27
N CYS A 23 2.88 -46.25 14.59
CA CYS A 23 1.54 -46.78 14.87
C CYS A 23 1.46 -48.30 14.63
N CYS A 24 1.99 -48.79 13.52
CA CYS A 24 2.02 -50.21 13.20
C CYS A 24 2.84 -51.01 14.22
N ALA A 25 4.01 -50.50 14.63
CA ALA A 25 4.84 -51.11 15.66
C ALA A 25 4.13 -51.15 17.02
N ALA A 26 3.41 -50.08 17.39
CA ALA A 26 2.63 -50.04 18.63
C ALA A 26 1.44 -51.03 18.62
N LEU A 27 0.77 -51.18 17.47
CA LEU A 27 -0.31 -52.16 17.28
C LEU A 27 0.23 -53.60 17.32
N ALA A 28 1.35 -53.87 16.64
CA ALA A 28 2.00 -55.17 16.67
C ALA A 28 2.50 -55.51 18.08
N ALA A 29 3.12 -54.55 18.78
CA ALA A 29 3.52 -54.73 20.17
C ALA A 29 2.31 -55.03 21.07
N LYS A 30 1.16 -54.38 20.87
CA LYS A 30 -0.08 -54.72 21.61
C LYS A 30 -0.58 -56.14 21.33
N LEU A 31 -0.51 -56.60 20.09
CA LEU A 31 -0.95 -57.93 19.68
C LEU A 31 -0.03 -59.04 20.20
N PHE A 32 1.28 -58.78 20.28
CA PHE A 32 2.24 -59.72 20.85
C PHE A 32 2.31 -59.67 22.38
N ALA A 33 2.04 -58.51 22.99
CA ALA A 33 2.09 -58.31 24.43
C ALA A 33 0.83 -58.76 25.18
N SER A 34 -0.28 -59.05 24.48
CA SER A 34 -1.53 -59.49 25.12
C SER A 34 -1.40 -60.83 25.85
N GLU A 35 -0.34 -61.60 25.61
CA GLU A 35 -0.06 -62.85 26.34
C GLU A 35 1.04 -62.72 27.42
N MET A 36 1.78 -61.59 27.49
CA MET A 36 2.98 -61.48 28.37
C MET A 36 2.91 -60.40 29.48
N VAL A 37 1.83 -59.62 29.60
CA VAL A 37 1.92 -58.31 30.32
C VAL A 37 1.07 -58.14 31.58
N CYS A 38 0.25 -59.10 32.00
CA CYS A 38 -0.28 -59.10 33.37
C CYS A 38 -0.40 -60.55 33.87
N THR A 39 0.54 -60.99 34.70
CA THR A 39 0.31 -62.08 35.65
C THR A 39 -0.68 -61.55 36.68
N GLY A 40 -1.86 -62.16 36.83
CA GLY A 40 -2.99 -61.61 37.60
C GLY A 40 -2.79 -61.53 39.12
N VAL A 41 -1.77 -60.82 39.58
CA VAL A 41 -1.43 -60.57 40.99
C VAL A 41 -1.71 -59.09 41.28
N ASP A 42 -2.45 -58.80 42.35
CA ASP A 42 -3.07 -57.49 42.64
C ASP A 42 -2.08 -56.30 42.86
N ASP A 43 -0.77 -56.54 42.88
CA ASP A 43 0.27 -55.54 43.20
C ASP A 43 1.27 -55.29 42.04
N GLU A 44 1.04 -55.86 40.85
CA GLU A 44 1.93 -55.64 39.69
C GLU A 44 1.47 -54.46 38.82
N HIS A 45 2.25 -53.39 38.80
CA HIS A 45 2.09 -52.27 37.88
C HIS A 45 2.29 -52.73 36.43
N CYS A 46 1.20 -53.09 35.74
CA CYS A 46 1.26 -53.55 34.36
C CYS A 46 1.92 -52.48 33.45
N LEU A 47 2.63 -52.96 32.42
CA LEU A 47 3.33 -52.14 31.40
C LEU A 47 2.40 -51.09 30.74
N ARG A 48 1.08 -51.32 30.78
CA ARG A 48 0.03 -50.38 30.37
C ARG A 48 0.05 -49.07 31.17
N GLU A 49 0.29 -49.11 32.49
CA GLU A 49 0.38 -47.90 33.32
C GLU A 49 1.66 -47.11 33.00
N TRP A 50 2.77 -47.81 32.76
CA TRP A 50 4.02 -47.20 32.31
C TRP A 50 3.87 -46.52 30.95
N VAL A 51 3.21 -47.17 29.98
CA VAL A 51 2.97 -46.56 28.65
C VAL A 51 2.02 -45.37 28.75
N SER A 52 1.02 -45.40 29.65
CA SER A 52 0.15 -44.25 29.91
C SER A 52 0.88 -43.08 30.57
N ALA A 53 1.78 -43.36 31.52
CA ALA A 53 2.65 -42.37 32.13
C ALA A 53 3.70 -41.83 31.14
N LEU A 54 4.11 -42.65 30.17
CA LEU A 54 5.08 -42.29 29.15
C LEU A 54 4.46 -41.45 27.99
N GLY A 55 3.15 -41.31 27.88
CA GLY A 55 2.53 -40.46 26.85
C GLY A 55 2.74 -38.96 27.10
N SER A 56 2.75 -38.55 28.37
CA SER A 56 2.71 -37.14 28.78
C SER A 56 4.06 -36.44 28.68
N TRP A 57 5.16 -37.11 29.01
CA TRP A 57 6.51 -36.55 28.88
C TRP A 57 6.98 -36.49 27.43
N ALA A 58 6.45 -37.33 26.53
CA ALA A 58 6.77 -37.30 25.09
C ALA A 58 6.09 -36.11 24.36
N ALA A 59 4.95 -35.63 24.86
CA ALA A 59 4.27 -34.45 24.32
C ALA A 59 5.07 -33.15 24.55
N VAL A 60 5.80 -33.06 25.68
CA VAL A 60 6.59 -31.87 26.04
C VAL A 60 7.69 -31.54 25.02
N PRO A 61 8.61 -32.45 24.64
CA PRO A 61 9.65 -32.16 23.65
C PRO A 61 9.06 -31.89 22.26
N ALA A 62 7.97 -32.57 21.88
CA ALA A 62 7.27 -32.28 20.63
C ALA A 62 6.72 -30.84 20.60
N ALA A 63 6.13 -30.38 21.70
CA ALA A 63 5.65 -29.01 21.86
C ALA A 63 6.82 -28.00 21.83
N VAL A 64 7.92 -28.27 22.53
CA VAL A 64 9.12 -27.42 22.51
C VAL A 64 9.68 -27.28 21.09
N ILE A 65 9.81 -28.37 20.35
CA ILE A 65 10.28 -28.35 18.95
C ILE A 65 9.33 -27.50 18.09
N THR A 66 8.02 -27.67 18.26
CA THR A 66 7.02 -26.92 17.50
C THR A 66 7.11 -25.43 17.79
N VAL A 67 7.23 -25.02 19.05
CA VAL A 67 7.38 -23.61 19.43
C VAL A 67 8.66 -23.00 18.84
N VAL A 68 9.79 -23.73 18.89
CA VAL A 68 11.06 -23.27 18.28
C VAL A 68 10.96 -23.14 16.76
N PHE A 69 10.21 -24.03 16.10
CA PHE A 69 10.02 -23.94 14.66
C PHE A 69 9.09 -22.79 14.27
N LEU A 70 8.01 -22.59 15.03
CA LEU A 70 7.06 -21.49 14.82
C LEU A 70 7.73 -20.14 15.04
N SER A 71 8.58 -19.98 16.07
CA SER A 71 9.30 -18.72 16.29
C SER A 71 10.21 -18.37 15.11
N LYS A 72 10.90 -19.37 14.54
CA LYS A 72 11.71 -19.21 13.32
C LYS A 72 10.86 -18.85 12.09
N GLN A 73 9.69 -19.49 11.91
CA GLN A 73 8.79 -19.18 10.80
C GLN A 73 8.22 -17.76 10.90
N ILE A 74 7.85 -17.32 12.10
CA ILE A 74 7.34 -15.96 12.33
C ILE A 74 8.43 -14.94 11.99
N ALA A 75 9.67 -15.14 12.45
CA ALA A 75 10.79 -14.26 12.13
C ALA A 75 11.07 -14.19 10.61
N GLN A 76 11.07 -15.33 9.92
CA GLN A 76 11.23 -15.34 8.46
C GLN A 76 10.08 -14.65 7.72
N THR A 77 8.85 -14.85 8.18
CA THR A 77 7.66 -14.22 7.59
C THR A 77 7.68 -12.71 7.79
N GLN A 78 8.16 -12.23 8.94
CA GLN A 78 8.35 -10.80 9.20
C GLN A 78 9.34 -10.18 8.21
N ASN A 79 10.49 -10.81 7.98
CA ASN A 79 11.49 -10.33 7.01
C ASN A 79 10.91 -10.28 5.58
N GLN A 80 10.22 -11.34 5.16
CA GLN A 80 9.57 -11.36 3.84
C GLN A 80 8.46 -10.32 3.70
N HIS A 81 7.74 -10.03 4.79
CA HIS A 81 6.71 -9.01 4.78
C HIS A 81 7.32 -7.61 4.62
N GLN A 82 8.48 -7.33 5.23
CA GLN A 82 9.20 -6.07 5.07
C GLN A 82 9.64 -5.84 3.63
N GLU A 83 10.28 -6.83 3.00
CA GLU A 83 10.70 -6.74 1.60
C GLU A 83 9.51 -6.48 0.66
N ARG A 84 8.37 -7.15 0.91
CA ARG A 84 7.15 -6.96 0.14
C ARG A 84 6.56 -5.56 0.33
N LEU A 85 6.51 -5.06 1.56
CA LEU A 85 6.01 -3.71 1.84
C LEU A 85 6.83 -2.65 1.11
N GLU A 86 8.16 -2.78 1.08
CA GLU A 86 9.01 -1.84 0.34
C GLU A 86 8.70 -1.88 -1.16
N ILE A 87 8.58 -3.08 -1.73
CA ILE A 87 8.25 -3.28 -3.15
C ILE A 87 6.87 -2.69 -3.48
N ASP A 88 5.88 -2.91 -2.62
CA ASP A 88 4.51 -2.45 -2.83
C ASP A 88 4.38 -0.92 -2.71
N LEU A 89 5.18 -0.27 -1.85
CA LEU A 89 5.12 1.18 -1.66
C LEU A 89 5.87 1.97 -2.74
N ARG A 90 6.95 1.43 -3.33
CA ARG A 90 7.76 2.10 -4.37
C ARG A 90 6.95 2.78 -5.50
N PRO A 91 6.02 2.10 -6.19
CA PRO A 91 5.27 2.72 -7.29
C PRO A 91 4.42 3.91 -6.83
N SER A 92 3.74 3.78 -5.68
CA SER A 92 2.91 4.86 -5.13
C SER A 92 3.73 6.10 -4.75
N VAL A 93 4.94 5.89 -4.19
CA VAL A 93 5.88 6.97 -3.86
C VAL A 93 6.39 7.66 -5.11
N GLU A 94 6.64 6.92 -6.19
CA GLU A 94 7.06 7.50 -7.47
C GLU A 94 5.95 8.39 -8.08
N ILE A 95 4.70 7.95 -8.01
CA ILE A 95 3.54 8.76 -8.45
C ILE A 95 3.41 10.03 -7.62
N ALA A 96 3.54 9.92 -6.29
CA ALA A 96 3.51 11.08 -5.40
C ALA A 96 4.61 12.11 -5.75
N LYS A 97 5.84 11.63 -6.01
CA LYS A 97 6.95 12.49 -6.43
C LYS A 97 6.68 13.19 -7.76
N LYS A 98 6.21 12.44 -8.77
CA LYS A 98 5.86 12.99 -10.08
C LYS A 98 4.73 14.02 -10.00
N ALA A 99 3.65 13.70 -9.29
CA ALA A 99 2.53 14.62 -9.10
C ALA A 99 2.98 15.92 -8.41
N LYS A 100 3.84 15.81 -7.39
CA LYS A 100 4.45 16.95 -6.70
C LYS A 100 5.32 17.80 -7.63
N GLU A 101 6.17 17.17 -8.44
CA GLU A 101 7.04 17.88 -9.40
C GLU A 101 6.22 18.64 -10.45
N VAL A 102 5.19 17.99 -11.01
CA VAL A 102 4.28 18.62 -11.97
C VAL A 102 3.52 19.77 -11.32
N ALA A 103 2.97 19.59 -10.11
CA ALA A 103 2.28 20.65 -9.38
C ALA A 103 3.19 21.86 -9.11
N LYS A 104 4.43 21.62 -8.63
CA LYS A 104 5.42 22.68 -8.41
C LYS A 104 5.79 23.44 -9.69
N LEU A 105 5.78 22.76 -10.83
CA LEU A 105 6.06 23.37 -12.13
C LEU A 105 4.87 24.17 -12.67
N LEU A 106 3.63 23.78 -12.36
CA LEU A 106 2.41 24.44 -12.84
C LEU A 106 2.00 25.65 -12.02
N ILE A 107 2.19 25.63 -10.70
CA ILE A 107 1.88 26.77 -9.81
C ILE A 107 2.45 28.10 -10.32
N PRO A 108 3.75 28.25 -10.67
CA PRO A 108 4.27 29.52 -11.15
C PRO A 108 3.64 29.95 -12.48
N LYS A 109 3.36 29.01 -13.39
CA LYS A 109 2.71 29.30 -14.67
C LYS A 109 1.30 29.85 -14.49
N VAL A 110 0.50 29.23 -13.61
CA VAL A 110 -0.85 29.71 -13.29
C VAL A 110 -0.81 31.05 -12.56
N ASN A 111 0.17 31.27 -11.69
CA ASN A 111 0.38 32.57 -11.07
C ASN A 111 0.76 33.66 -12.09
N ASP A 112 1.49 33.33 -13.14
CA ASP A 112 1.79 34.29 -14.22
C ASP A 112 0.55 34.62 -15.03
N ILE A 113 -0.30 33.63 -15.34
CA ILE A 113 -1.65 33.88 -15.89
C ILE A 113 -2.43 34.80 -14.95
N LYS A 114 -2.51 34.48 -13.66
CA LYS A 114 -3.20 35.31 -12.67
C LYS A 114 -2.69 36.75 -12.67
N LYS A 115 -1.38 36.98 -12.72
CA LYS A 115 -0.78 38.33 -12.80
C LYS A 115 -1.21 39.05 -14.09
N LEU A 116 -1.15 38.37 -15.24
CA LEU A 116 -1.61 38.91 -16.51
C LEU A 116 -3.07 39.32 -16.44
N TRP A 117 -3.93 38.54 -15.78
CA TRP A 117 -5.37 38.83 -15.61
C TRP A 117 -5.68 39.83 -14.48
N ASN A 118 -4.71 40.15 -13.62
CA ASN A 118 -4.92 41.12 -12.54
C ASN A 118 -4.73 42.59 -12.98
N VAL A 119 -4.04 42.85 -14.10
CA VAL A 119 -3.80 44.20 -14.64
C VAL A 119 -5.14 44.95 -14.92
N PRO A 120 -5.27 46.24 -14.57
CA PRO A 120 -6.45 47.05 -14.89
C PRO A 120 -6.79 47.02 -16.39
N TYR A 121 -8.07 47.22 -16.73
CA TYR A 121 -8.52 47.21 -18.13
C TYR A 121 -7.87 48.33 -18.97
N GLU A 122 -7.74 49.51 -18.37
CA GLU A 122 -7.28 50.75 -19.02
C GLU A 122 -5.83 50.66 -19.53
N ASP A 123 -5.01 49.77 -18.96
CA ASP A 123 -3.59 49.62 -19.29
C ASP A 123 -3.32 48.49 -20.31
N ARG A 124 -4.37 47.85 -20.84
CA ARG A 124 -4.22 46.64 -21.65
C ARG A 124 -4.25 46.89 -23.14
N ILE A 125 -3.24 46.35 -23.82
CA ILE A 125 -3.20 46.16 -25.27
C ILE A 125 -3.31 44.65 -25.53
N TYR A 126 -4.50 44.07 -25.38
CA TYR A 126 -4.75 42.70 -25.86
C TYR A 126 -5.48 42.77 -27.19
N PRO A 127 -4.83 42.44 -28.32
CA PRO A 127 -5.47 42.49 -29.62
C PRO A 127 -6.57 41.44 -29.81
N ASP A 128 -6.70 40.46 -28.90
CA ASP A 128 -7.83 39.53 -28.88
C ASP A 128 -8.07 38.94 -27.48
N PHE A 129 -9.04 39.50 -26.76
CA PHE A 129 -9.44 39.06 -25.42
C PHE A 129 -10.02 37.64 -25.41
N GLY A 130 -10.88 37.33 -26.38
CA GLY A 130 -11.57 36.05 -26.47
C GLY A 130 -10.59 34.91 -26.68
N GLN A 131 -9.66 35.06 -27.63
CA GLN A 131 -8.62 34.05 -27.86
C GLN A 131 -7.70 33.88 -26.65
N THR A 132 -7.36 34.97 -25.96
CA THR A 132 -6.52 34.90 -24.76
C THR A 132 -7.21 34.17 -23.61
N HIS A 133 -8.52 34.37 -23.43
CA HIS A 133 -9.33 33.63 -22.46
C HIS A 133 -9.35 32.13 -22.79
N GLU A 134 -9.74 31.79 -24.02
CA GLU A 134 -9.85 30.42 -24.50
C GLU A 134 -8.53 29.66 -24.35
N PHE A 135 -7.42 30.28 -24.75
CA PHE A 135 -6.09 29.69 -24.61
C PHE A 135 -5.72 29.36 -23.16
N HIS A 136 -6.00 30.27 -22.22
CA HIS A 136 -5.71 30.02 -20.80
C HIS A 136 -6.61 28.94 -20.20
N MET A 137 -7.89 28.90 -20.57
CA MET A 137 -8.79 27.84 -20.10
C MET A 137 -8.40 26.48 -20.64
N LEU A 138 -8.07 26.38 -21.93
CA LEU A 138 -7.50 25.16 -22.53
C LEU A 138 -6.19 24.74 -21.87
N PHE A 139 -5.33 25.70 -21.51
CA PHE A 139 -4.11 25.41 -20.77
C PHE A 139 -4.42 24.81 -19.40
N LEU A 140 -5.37 25.37 -18.64
CA LEU A 140 -5.75 24.82 -17.33
C LEU A 140 -6.34 23.43 -17.48
N ASP A 141 -7.26 23.24 -18.43
CA ASP A 141 -7.93 21.97 -18.70
C ASP A 141 -6.93 20.86 -19.07
N ALA A 142 -6.08 21.10 -20.07
CA ALA A 142 -5.08 20.13 -20.53
C ALA A 142 -4.08 19.71 -19.42
N ASN A 143 -3.81 20.59 -18.46
CA ASN A 143 -2.94 20.25 -17.33
C ASN A 143 -3.68 19.54 -16.19
N LEU A 144 -5.00 19.72 -16.05
CA LEU A 144 -5.81 18.94 -15.12
C LEU A 144 -6.10 17.54 -15.62
N GLU A 145 -6.23 17.33 -16.93
CA GLU A 145 -6.43 16.00 -17.54
C GLU A 145 -5.17 15.11 -17.50
N ASN A 146 -4.10 15.54 -16.83
CA ASN A 146 -2.91 14.73 -16.68
C ASN A 146 -3.21 13.48 -15.81
N ASP A 147 -3.09 12.30 -16.42
CA ASP A 147 -3.29 10.97 -15.79
C ASP A 147 -2.51 10.81 -14.47
N ILE A 148 -1.39 11.53 -14.30
CA ILE A 148 -0.64 11.49 -13.05
C ILE A 148 -1.48 11.91 -11.84
N PHE A 149 -2.40 12.86 -12.03
CA PHE A 149 -3.24 13.37 -10.95
C PHE A 149 -4.38 12.43 -10.62
N ASP A 150 -4.96 11.76 -11.62
CA ASP A 150 -5.95 10.70 -11.39
C ASP A 150 -5.34 9.51 -10.65
N ARG A 151 -4.13 9.11 -11.06
CA ARG A 151 -3.38 8.04 -10.38
C ARG A 151 -2.95 8.45 -8.99
N PHE A 152 -2.49 9.68 -8.80
CA PHE A 152 -2.17 10.21 -7.48
C PHE A 152 -3.40 10.20 -6.58
N GLU A 153 -4.55 10.65 -7.09
CA GLU A 153 -5.78 10.67 -6.30
C GLU A 153 -6.24 9.27 -5.91
N LYS A 154 -6.12 8.30 -6.83
CA LYS A 154 -6.51 6.91 -6.60
C LYS A 154 -5.58 6.15 -5.67
N GLU A 155 -4.26 6.33 -5.84
CA GLU A 155 -3.24 5.50 -5.18
C GLU A 155 -2.73 6.13 -3.87
N VAL A 156 -2.72 7.46 -3.75
CA VAL A 156 -2.09 8.18 -2.62
C VAL A 156 -3.12 8.77 -1.67
N THR A 157 -4.12 9.49 -2.19
CA THR A 157 -5.17 10.07 -1.35
C THR A 157 -6.35 9.11 -1.25
N HIS A 158 -6.41 8.31 -0.18
CA HIS A 158 -7.54 7.40 0.07
C HIS A 158 -8.92 8.10 0.14
N VAL A 159 -8.96 9.42 0.19
CA VAL A 159 -10.16 10.22 0.02
C VAL A 159 -10.14 10.76 -1.40
N SER A 160 -10.95 10.16 -2.29
CA SER A 160 -11.32 10.79 -3.57
C SER A 160 -11.87 12.15 -3.24
N SER A 161 -11.06 13.18 -3.42
CA SER A 161 -11.44 14.53 -3.10
C SER A 161 -12.28 14.99 -4.27
N PRO A 162 -13.60 15.24 -4.10
CA PRO A 162 -14.45 15.70 -5.19
C PRO A 162 -13.95 17.01 -5.83
N GLN A 163 -12.89 17.62 -5.29
CA GLN A 163 -12.23 18.82 -5.76
C GLN A 163 -11.64 18.71 -7.17
N LEU A 164 -10.96 17.62 -7.55
CA LEU A 164 -10.40 17.52 -8.91
C LEU A 164 -11.52 17.38 -9.95
N ALA A 165 -12.46 16.47 -9.70
CA ALA A 165 -13.63 16.28 -10.54
C ALA A 165 -14.47 17.56 -10.65
N TRP A 166 -14.67 18.27 -9.54
CA TRP A 166 -15.37 19.55 -9.51
C TRP A 166 -14.61 20.65 -10.27
N LEU A 167 -13.29 20.76 -10.11
CA LEU A 167 -12.46 21.74 -10.81
C LEU A 167 -12.45 21.51 -12.33
N ARG A 168 -12.33 20.25 -12.76
CA ARG A 168 -12.48 19.88 -14.18
C ARG A 168 -13.87 20.26 -14.70
N SER A 169 -14.91 19.93 -13.93
CA SER A 169 -16.30 20.26 -14.30
C SER A 169 -16.53 21.76 -14.38
N SER A 170 -15.94 22.57 -13.48
CA SER A 170 -16.09 24.02 -13.51
C SER A 170 -15.40 24.65 -14.72
N ILE A 171 -14.20 24.18 -15.08
CA ILE A 171 -13.48 24.64 -16.27
C ILE A 171 -14.22 24.23 -17.55
N ALA A 172 -14.69 22.98 -17.62
CA ALA A 172 -15.46 22.49 -18.76
C ALA A 172 -16.78 23.26 -18.95
N CYS A 173 -17.48 23.60 -17.87
CA CYS A 173 -18.70 24.41 -17.94
C CYS A 173 -18.44 25.79 -18.54
N GLU A 174 -17.36 26.46 -18.14
CA GLU A 174 -16.98 27.77 -18.69
C GLU A 174 -16.61 27.68 -20.18
N MET A 175 -15.97 26.59 -20.61
CA MET A 175 -15.66 26.36 -22.04
C MET A 175 -16.92 26.13 -22.89
N ILE A 176 -17.93 25.43 -22.37
CA ILE A 176 -19.16 25.11 -23.12
C ILE A 176 -20.00 26.37 -23.39
N VAL A 177 -19.94 27.38 -22.51
CA VAL A 177 -20.77 28.59 -22.64
C VAL A 177 -20.43 29.40 -23.90
N ASN A 178 -19.29 29.12 -24.57
CA ASN A 178 -18.86 29.51 -25.92
C ASN A 178 -19.63 30.66 -26.61
N ARG A 179 -19.79 31.76 -25.90
CA ARG A 179 -20.39 32.98 -26.39
C ARG A 179 -19.23 33.87 -26.84
N PRO A 180 -19.28 34.48 -28.03
CA PRO A 180 -18.30 35.50 -28.37
C PRO A 180 -18.29 36.54 -27.24
N CYS A 181 -17.17 36.65 -26.54
CA CYS A 181 -17.05 37.55 -25.40
C CYS A 181 -17.14 38.98 -25.93
N GLU A 182 -18.17 39.71 -25.52
CA GLU A 182 -18.25 41.14 -25.82
C GLU A 182 -17.31 41.90 -24.87
N GLU A 183 -16.87 43.10 -25.27
CA GLU A 183 -15.99 43.94 -24.44
C GLU A 183 -16.61 44.23 -23.06
N SER A 184 -17.95 44.30 -22.99
CA SER A 184 -18.72 44.45 -21.74
C SER A 184 -18.60 43.26 -20.80
N ASP A 185 -18.26 42.06 -21.29
CA ASP A 185 -18.13 40.84 -20.48
C ASP A 185 -16.76 40.76 -19.79
N PHE A 186 -15.81 41.64 -20.13
CA PHE A 186 -14.45 41.62 -19.62
C PHE A 186 -14.36 41.51 -18.09
N PRO A 187 -15.08 42.32 -17.27
CA PRO A 187 -14.97 42.23 -15.82
C PRO A 187 -15.41 40.87 -15.27
N TYR A 188 -16.44 40.27 -15.85
CA TYR A 188 -16.95 38.95 -15.47
C TYR A 188 -15.95 37.85 -15.84
N VAL A 189 -15.50 37.82 -17.09
CA VAL A 189 -14.53 36.82 -17.57
C VAL A 189 -13.21 36.93 -16.79
N ARG A 190 -12.72 38.15 -16.54
CA ARG A 190 -11.56 38.38 -15.67
C ARG A 190 -11.75 37.76 -14.29
N GLN A 191 -12.89 38.03 -13.65
CA GLN A 191 -13.18 37.48 -12.34
C GLN A 191 -13.21 35.95 -12.35
N GLN A 192 -13.81 35.34 -13.38
CA GLN A 192 -13.84 33.89 -13.54
C GLN A 192 -12.44 33.30 -13.69
N VAL A 193 -11.60 33.85 -14.58
CA VAL A 193 -10.22 33.36 -14.75
C VAL A 193 -9.43 33.45 -13.45
N LEU A 194 -9.56 34.54 -12.71
CA LEU A 194 -8.87 34.70 -11.42
C LEU A 194 -9.34 33.66 -10.40
N ILE A 195 -10.66 33.39 -10.31
CA ILE A 195 -11.21 32.36 -9.43
C ILE A 195 -10.69 30.98 -9.84
N GLN A 196 -10.70 30.63 -11.13
CA GLN A 196 -10.21 29.32 -11.60
C GLN A 196 -8.71 29.17 -11.34
N CYS A 197 -7.90 30.21 -11.57
CA CYS A 197 -6.48 30.20 -11.23
C CYS A 197 -6.25 29.97 -9.72
N ASP A 198 -7.04 30.62 -8.87
CA ASP A 198 -6.91 30.47 -7.42
C ASP A 198 -7.30 29.08 -6.93
N LEU A 199 -8.40 28.53 -7.45
CA LEU A 199 -8.83 27.16 -7.15
C LEU A 199 -7.79 26.13 -7.61
N PHE A 200 -7.25 26.31 -8.81
CA PHE A 200 -6.19 25.46 -9.36
C PHE A 200 -4.93 25.53 -8.50
N CYS A 201 -4.44 26.72 -8.15
CA CYS A 201 -3.26 26.88 -7.29
C CYS A 201 -3.49 26.25 -5.91
N GLN A 202 -4.64 26.49 -5.28
CA GLN A 202 -4.97 25.89 -3.99
C GLN A 202 -4.99 24.36 -4.05
N TRP A 203 -5.54 23.80 -5.11
CA TRP A 203 -5.55 22.36 -5.33
C TRP A 203 -4.14 21.80 -5.54
N MET A 204 -3.33 22.44 -6.38
CA MET A 204 -1.93 22.05 -6.61
C MET A 204 -1.10 22.09 -5.32
N GLU A 205 -1.27 23.11 -4.49
CA GLU A 205 -0.61 23.19 -3.18
C GLU A 205 -1.04 22.07 -2.24
N ARG A 206 -2.33 21.68 -2.27
CA ARG A 206 -2.82 20.51 -1.52
C ARG A 206 -2.18 19.24 -2.03
N CYS A 207 -2.06 19.05 -3.35
CA CYS A 207 -1.36 17.92 -3.94
C CYS A 207 0.10 17.86 -3.48
N VAL A 208 0.80 18.99 -3.46
CA VAL A 208 2.20 19.06 -2.97
C VAL A 208 2.27 18.66 -1.49
N ARG A 209 1.41 19.22 -0.63
CA ARG A 209 1.38 18.88 0.80
C ARG A 209 1.06 17.40 1.04
N ALA A 210 0.03 16.88 0.38
CA ALA A 210 -0.37 15.48 0.50
C ALA A 210 0.73 14.53 0.02
N ALA A 211 1.43 14.88 -1.07
CA ALA A 211 2.57 14.10 -1.54
C ALA A 211 3.74 14.12 -0.54
N ASP A 212 4.04 15.27 0.05
CA ASP A 212 5.09 15.40 1.08
C ASP A 212 4.78 14.58 2.34
N GLU A 213 3.53 14.66 2.83
CA GLU A 213 3.06 13.87 3.97
C GLU A 213 3.13 12.37 3.66
N TYR A 214 2.68 11.95 2.48
CA TYR A 214 2.71 10.55 2.07
C TYR A 214 4.12 9.99 1.97
N ILE A 215 5.04 10.73 1.34
CA ILE A 215 6.44 10.33 1.20
C ILE A 215 7.08 10.21 2.58
N SER A 216 6.86 11.20 3.47
CA SER A 216 7.37 11.16 4.84
C SER A 216 6.82 9.97 5.63
N ASP A 217 5.54 9.64 5.45
CA ASP A 217 4.92 8.49 6.10
C ASP A 217 5.47 7.15 5.59
N CYS A 218 5.75 7.04 4.30
CA CYS A 218 6.39 5.87 3.71
C CYS A 218 7.82 5.70 4.26
N ASP A 219 8.61 6.78 4.27
CA ASP A 219 9.97 6.78 4.80
C ASP A 219 9.98 6.41 6.29
N ARG A 220 8.99 6.89 7.06
CA ARG A 220 8.83 6.53 8.48
C ARG A 220 8.46 5.06 8.68
N LYS A 221 7.60 4.49 7.84
CA LYS A 221 7.21 3.07 7.91
C LYS A 221 8.40 2.15 7.57
N ILE A 222 9.15 2.50 6.53
CA ILE A 222 10.36 1.79 6.13
C ILE A 222 11.43 1.92 7.24
N GLY A 223 11.69 3.13 7.74
CA GLY A 223 12.70 3.38 8.76
C GLY A 223 12.40 2.72 10.12
N LYS A 224 11.15 2.75 10.60
CA LYS A 224 10.76 2.08 11.86
C LYS A 224 10.97 0.56 11.79
N GLN A 225 10.72 -0.05 10.63
CA GLN A 225 10.89 -1.50 10.45
C GLN A 225 12.37 -1.92 10.44
N VAL A 226 13.25 -1.10 9.86
CA VAL A 226 14.71 -1.35 9.88
C VAL A 226 15.25 -1.36 11.32
N VAL A 227 14.80 -0.42 12.16
CA VAL A 227 15.26 -0.34 13.56
C VAL A 227 14.81 -1.58 14.36
N THR A 228 13.56 -2.04 14.20
CA THR A 228 13.08 -3.25 14.88
C THR A 228 13.82 -4.51 14.45
N SER A 229 14.17 -4.66 13.16
CA SER A 229 14.93 -5.83 12.69
C SER A 229 16.35 -5.89 13.27
N SER A 230 16.98 -4.75 13.52
CA SER A 230 18.35 -4.71 14.07
C SER A 230 18.42 -5.08 15.56
N ALA A 231 17.35 -4.83 16.31
CA ALA A 231 17.28 -5.12 17.73
C ALA A 231 17.10 -6.62 18.02
N ASP A 232 16.44 -7.37 17.13
CA ASP A 232 16.15 -8.80 17.32
C ASP A 232 17.34 -9.71 16.92
N THR A 233 18.35 -9.16 16.25
CA THR A 233 19.57 -9.90 15.84
C THR A 233 20.75 -9.77 16.82
N ALA A 234 20.60 -9.00 17.89
CA ALA A 234 21.62 -8.80 18.94
C ALA A 234 21.31 -9.63 20.19
#